data_AF-Q026D4-F1
#
_entry.id   AF-Q026D4-F1
#
_cell.length_a   1.000
_cell.length_b   1.000
_cell.length_c   1.000
_cell.angle_alpha   90.00
_cell.angle_beta   90.00
_cell.angle_gamma   90.00
#
_symmetry.space_group_name_H-M   'P 1'
#
loop_
_entity.id
_entity.type
_entity.pdbx_description
1 polymer ?
#
loop_
_entity_poly.entity_id
_entity_poly.type
_entity_poly.pdbx_seq_one_letter_code
_entity_poly.pdbx_strand_id
1 'polypeptide(L)'
;MFALSQSRKVSDPQKELDILLARMRQRLYPETMPVLASYWLKTVYSAGHQRAWWKELNRLLKQVLRKQALDDPSREALMDIQAWVQETGLRSGKTPAAAAVKFESVRANPKAERLAPYLRRLLNQWLLAEVARLLINGGEYGVAQDGGIPILAAAKALERLLLRDRLSPVTLEMLLQPGLVSPREAYPVDMEILTDVVLALLGRTSARTPHVMPATLLGVAGDSSLPRGYGEAVRQASYVQTGEGDEVHVPVAAVEASDILKRDPVRIASTIVTMDGRCWESESLQSGEQHYVIYKPAGRLRIDFSADHAKLIVPWPDSPLQWPGSVQFRQPFELFGREWRESSLEMEGDRAWLHLVFSRALPVAEIQPEDMGFRRSHLASVDMAWAALEYALAESLDQKSGEPIEELRRMDFIPVGRAMLGLARLARSGRLLKREAIETQLRSIRYLQSEIAMEYGRVPWRILPAPARSMFLKRRPDTGLLELLHQVFDGVPEALGETASESSPSHAA
;
A
#
# COMPACT_ATOMS: atom_id res chain seq x y z
N MET A 1 -50.74 -18.64 26.56
CA MET A 1 -49.32 -18.51 26.95
C MET A 1 -48.48 -18.58 25.69
N PHE A 2 -48.08 -17.43 25.13
CA PHE A 2 -47.10 -17.40 24.04
C PHE A 2 -45.76 -16.99 24.65
N ALA A 3 -44.80 -17.92 24.62
CA ALA A 3 -43.43 -17.64 24.99
C ALA A 3 -42.83 -16.71 23.93
N LEU A 4 -42.60 -15.46 24.32
CA LEU A 4 -41.75 -14.53 23.57
C LEU A 4 -40.35 -15.15 23.46
N SER A 5 -40.01 -15.57 22.24
CA SER A 5 -38.67 -15.91 21.81
C SER A 5 -37.75 -14.73 22.08
N GLN A 6 -37.02 -14.79 23.19
CA GLN A 6 -35.97 -13.83 23.51
C GLN A 6 -34.89 -13.93 22.43
N SER A 7 -34.87 -12.95 21.53
CA SER A 7 -33.73 -12.68 20.65
C SER A 7 -32.48 -12.60 21.52
N ARG A 8 -31.63 -13.62 21.44
CA ARG A 8 -30.40 -13.73 22.22
C ARG A 8 -29.49 -12.57 21.83
N LYS A 9 -29.34 -11.57 22.71
CA LYS A 9 -28.44 -10.43 22.47
C LYS A 9 -27.03 -10.98 22.19
N VAL A 10 -26.54 -10.77 20.97
CA VAL A 10 -25.20 -11.17 20.55
C VAL A 10 -24.19 -10.39 21.39
N SER A 11 -23.28 -11.09 22.08
CA SER A 11 -22.25 -10.45 22.90
C SER A 11 -21.23 -9.71 22.01
N ASP A 12 -20.59 -8.66 22.52
CA ASP A 12 -19.63 -7.89 21.72
C ASP A 12 -18.43 -8.72 21.22
N PRO A 13 -17.83 -9.66 21.99
CA PRO A 13 -16.83 -10.60 21.46
C PRO A 13 -17.35 -11.46 20.30
N GLN A 14 -18.62 -11.86 20.35
CA GLN A 14 -19.24 -12.65 19.29
C GLN A 14 -19.40 -11.81 18.02
N LYS A 15 -19.85 -10.55 18.14
CA LYS A 15 -19.94 -9.64 16.98
C LYS A 15 -18.57 -9.42 16.31
N GLU A 16 -17.52 -9.16 17.10
CA GLU A 16 -16.18 -8.95 16.55
C GLU A 16 -15.63 -10.19 15.86
N LEU A 17 -15.88 -11.38 16.43
CA LEU A 17 -15.51 -12.64 15.80
C LEU A 17 -16.34 -12.91 14.53
N ASP A 18 -17.63 -12.61 14.53
CA ASP A 18 -18.49 -12.77 13.35
C ASP A 18 -18.04 -11.84 12.22
N ILE A 19 -17.63 -10.60 12.54
CA ILE A 19 -17.02 -9.67 11.59
C ILE A 19 -15.73 -10.27 11.01
N LEU A 20 -14.83 -10.77 11.85
CA LEU A 20 -13.60 -11.42 11.38
C LEU A 20 -13.92 -12.59 10.44
N LEU A 21 -14.81 -13.51 10.85
CA LEU A 21 -15.17 -14.67 10.04
C LEU A 21 -15.84 -14.29 8.72
N ALA A 22 -16.70 -13.27 8.71
CA ALA A 22 -17.29 -12.75 7.48
C ALA A 22 -16.21 -12.23 6.53
N ARG A 23 -15.23 -11.47 7.05
CA ARG A 23 -14.11 -10.95 6.27
C ARG A 23 -13.18 -12.05 5.76
N MET A 24 -12.90 -13.08 6.57
CA MET A 24 -12.11 -14.24 6.15
C MET A 24 -12.77 -14.98 4.99
N ARG A 25 -14.09 -15.20 5.04
CA ARG A 25 -14.85 -15.83 3.94
C ARG A 25 -14.88 -14.99 2.66
N GLN A 26 -14.76 -13.67 2.79
CA GLN A 26 -14.75 -12.74 1.66
C GLN A 26 -13.34 -12.53 1.07
N ARG A 27 -12.29 -13.13 1.64
CA ARG A 27 -10.92 -13.01 1.13
C ARG A 27 -10.79 -13.69 -0.23
N LEU A 28 -10.25 -12.95 -1.20
CA LEU A 28 -9.90 -13.51 -2.51
C LEU A 28 -8.46 -13.97 -2.58
N TYR A 29 -7.61 -13.44 -1.70
CA TYR A 29 -6.19 -13.77 -1.58
C TYR A 29 -5.90 -14.40 -0.22
N PRO A 30 -5.92 -15.76 -0.12
CA PRO A 30 -5.67 -16.47 1.14
C PRO A 30 -4.33 -16.11 1.79
N GLU A 31 -3.32 -15.75 0.99
CA GLU A 31 -2.02 -15.28 1.46
C GLU A 31 -2.10 -13.99 2.31
N THR A 32 -3.18 -13.21 2.23
CA THR A 32 -3.40 -12.00 3.05
C THR A 32 -4.08 -12.30 4.39
N MET A 33 -4.52 -13.54 4.62
CA MET A 33 -5.19 -13.95 5.87
C MET A 33 -4.40 -13.59 7.14
N PRO A 34 -3.05 -13.77 7.18
CA PRO A 34 -2.26 -13.38 8.35
C PRO A 34 -2.29 -11.86 8.63
N VAL A 35 -2.38 -11.02 7.57
CA VAL A 35 -2.51 -9.56 7.73
C VAL A 35 -3.85 -9.23 8.37
N LEU A 36 -4.94 -9.79 7.85
CA LEU A 36 -6.28 -9.60 8.40
C LEU A 36 -6.32 -9.92 9.89
N ALA A 37 -5.83 -11.12 10.26
CA ALA A 37 -5.80 -11.58 11.63
C ALA A 37 -4.98 -10.66 12.54
N SER A 38 -3.77 -10.29 12.11
CA SER A 38 -2.87 -9.44 12.88
C SER A 38 -3.44 -8.04 13.12
N TYR A 39 -3.96 -7.39 12.06
CA TYR A 39 -4.49 -6.02 12.16
C TYR A 39 -5.86 -5.97 12.84
N TRP A 40 -6.71 -6.98 12.66
CA TRP A 40 -7.93 -7.13 13.46
C TRP A 40 -7.59 -7.26 14.94
N LEU A 41 -6.65 -8.13 15.29
CA LEU A 41 -6.23 -8.35 16.68
C LEU A 41 -5.62 -7.08 17.29
N LYS A 42 -4.80 -6.36 16.53
CA LYS A 42 -4.25 -5.05 16.90
C LYS A 42 -5.34 -4.04 17.22
N THR A 43 -6.40 -4.01 16.41
CA THR A 43 -7.54 -3.09 16.56
C THR A 43 -8.32 -3.40 17.83
N VAL A 44 -8.73 -4.65 18.01
CA VAL A 44 -9.46 -5.13 19.18
C VAL A 44 -8.65 -4.97 20.46
N TYR A 45 -7.34 -5.21 20.40
CA TYR A 45 -6.44 -4.99 21.53
C TYR A 45 -6.39 -3.52 21.94
N SER A 46 -6.27 -2.62 20.96
CA SER A 46 -6.21 -1.17 21.18
C SER A 46 -7.50 -0.60 21.76
N ALA A 47 -8.64 -1.28 21.59
CA ALA A 47 -9.92 -0.91 22.18
C ALA A 47 -9.99 -1.08 23.71
N GLY A 48 -8.99 -1.73 24.33
CA GLY A 48 -8.86 -1.73 25.79
C GLY A 48 -9.85 -2.65 26.52
N HIS A 49 -10.25 -3.77 25.90
CA HIS A 49 -11.20 -4.71 26.51
C HIS A 49 -10.68 -5.40 27.78
N GLN A 50 -11.61 -5.68 28.71
CA GLN A 50 -11.31 -6.31 30.00
C GLN A 50 -11.09 -7.84 29.90
N ARG A 51 -10.50 -8.44 30.93
CA ARG A 51 -10.21 -9.89 30.97
C ARG A 51 -11.41 -10.80 30.70
N ALA A 52 -12.62 -10.41 31.13
CA ALA A 52 -13.84 -11.18 30.87
C ALA A 52 -14.15 -11.28 29.37
N TRP A 53 -13.92 -10.20 28.63
CA TRP A 53 -14.08 -10.13 27.18
C TRP A 53 -13.12 -11.11 26.48
N TRP A 54 -11.84 -11.10 26.86
CA TRP A 54 -10.81 -12.01 26.31
C TRP A 54 -11.07 -13.50 26.62
N LYS A 55 -11.61 -13.80 27.81
CA LYS A 55 -12.03 -15.17 28.15
C LYS A 55 -13.14 -15.66 27.25
N GLU A 56 -14.13 -14.80 26.99
CA GLU A 56 -15.24 -15.13 26.11
C GLU A 56 -14.77 -15.29 24.66
N LEU A 57 -13.93 -14.38 24.14
CA LEU A 57 -13.34 -14.53 22.82
C LEU A 57 -12.60 -15.88 22.66
N ASN A 58 -11.75 -16.26 23.62
CA ASN A 58 -11.04 -17.54 23.57
C ASN A 58 -12.00 -18.74 23.56
N ARG A 59 -13.11 -18.68 24.31
CA ARG A 59 -14.15 -19.72 24.30
C ARG A 59 -14.79 -19.82 22.91
N LEU A 60 -15.09 -18.69 22.29
CA LEU A 60 -15.69 -18.62 20.96
C LEU A 60 -14.73 -19.13 19.87
N LEU A 61 -13.45 -18.75 19.92
CA LEU A 61 -12.42 -19.27 19.01
C LEU A 61 -12.32 -20.79 19.10
N LYS A 62 -12.28 -21.38 20.32
CA LYS A 62 -12.31 -22.83 20.53
C LYS A 62 -13.54 -23.49 19.90
N GLN A 63 -14.69 -22.83 20.00
CA GLN A 63 -15.93 -23.35 19.46
C GLN A 63 -15.89 -23.35 17.92
N VAL A 64 -15.43 -22.27 17.30
CA VAL A 64 -15.33 -22.14 15.83
C VAL A 64 -14.33 -23.16 15.27
N LEU A 65 -13.13 -23.24 15.83
CA LEU A 65 -12.07 -24.17 15.40
C LEU A 65 -12.49 -25.65 15.46
N ARG A 66 -13.42 -26.01 16.37
CA ARG A 66 -13.95 -27.37 16.53
C ARG A 66 -15.17 -27.66 15.64
N LYS A 67 -16.04 -26.68 15.42
CA LYS A 67 -17.39 -26.90 14.86
C LYS A 67 -17.56 -26.45 13.42
N GLN A 68 -16.75 -25.51 12.94
CA GLN A 68 -16.86 -24.99 11.58
C GLN A 68 -15.82 -25.65 10.68
N ALA A 69 -16.23 -25.96 9.45
CA ALA A 69 -15.30 -26.26 8.37
C ALA A 69 -14.64 -24.94 7.96
N LEU A 70 -13.32 -24.86 8.12
CA LEU A 70 -12.48 -23.73 7.75
C LEU A 70 -11.43 -24.26 6.79
N ASP A 71 -11.07 -23.44 5.80
CA ASP A 71 -9.88 -23.66 4.99
C ASP A 71 -8.61 -23.49 5.85
N ASP A 72 -7.50 -24.08 5.39
CA ASP A 72 -6.26 -24.14 6.15
C ASP A 72 -5.73 -22.74 6.55
N PRO A 73 -5.68 -21.74 5.66
CA PRO A 73 -5.21 -20.40 6.01
C PRO A 73 -6.08 -19.73 7.09
N SER A 74 -7.41 -19.90 7.05
CA SER A 74 -8.27 -19.35 8.09
C SER A 74 -8.11 -20.07 9.42
N ARG A 75 -7.95 -21.40 9.37
CA ARG A 75 -7.74 -22.21 10.58
C ARG A 75 -6.44 -21.79 11.29
N GLU A 76 -5.35 -21.67 10.54
CA GLU A 76 -4.03 -21.23 11.04
C GLU A 76 -4.13 -19.83 11.68
N ALA A 77 -4.69 -18.86 10.95
CA ALA A 77 -4.87 -17.50 11.45
C ALA A 77 -5.70 -17.42 12.75
N LEU A 78 -6.76 -18.23 12.89
CA LEU A 78 -7.54 -18.31 14.13
C LEU A 78 -6.79 -19.00 15.28
N MET A 79 -5.94 -19.99 14.97
CA MET A 79 -5.06 -20.62 15.95
C MET A 79 -4.02 -19.63 16.47
N ASP A 80 -3.43 -18.81 15.60
CA ASP A 80 -2.47 -17.76 15.99
C ASP A 80 -3.11 -16.72 16.90
N ILE A 81 -4.31 -16.23 16.54
CA ILE A 81 -5.09 -15.34 17.41
C ILE A 81 -5.36 -16.00 18.75
N GLN A 82 -5.77 -17.27 18.75
CA GLN A 82 -6.05 -17.99 19.98
C GLN A 82 -4.82 -18.12 20.87
N ALA A 83 -3.66 -18.50 20.31
CA ALA A 83 -2.40 -18.61 21.03
C ALA A 83 -2.05 -17.26 21.67
N TRP A 84 -2.11 -16.18 20.88
CA TRP A 84 -1.85 -14.84 21.36
C TRP A 84 -2.81 -14.41 22.48
N VAL A 85 -4.10 -14.70 22.38
CA VAL A 85 -5.09 -14.38 23.43
C VAL A 85 -4.76 -15.12 24.73
N GLN A 86 -4.32 -16.39 24.64
CA GLN A 86 -3.95 -17.19 25.81
C GLN A 86 -2.68 -16.67 26.49
N GLU A 87 -1.67 -16.30 25.69
CA GLU A 87 -0.38 -15.83 26.20
C GLU A 87 -0.43 -14.39 26.69
N THR A 88 -1.06 -13.49 25.94
CA THR A 88 -0.99 -12.04 26.18
C THR A 88 -2.29 -11.50 26.77
N GLY A 89 -3.44 -11.78 26.12
CA GLY A 89 -4.74 -11.23 26.51
C GLY A 89 -5.21 -11.69 27.90
N LEU A 90 -4.93 -12.95 28.27
CA LEU A 90 -5.38 -13.52 29.54
C LEU A 90 -4.37 -13.39 30.69
N ARG A 91 -3.08 -13.18 30.41
CA ARG A 91 -2.01 -13.04 31.42
C ARG A 91 -1.74 -11.58 31.81
N SER A 92 -1.85 -10.63 30.89
CA SER A 92 -1.39 -9.25 31.13
C SER A 92 -2.13 -8.50 32.24
N GLY A 93 -3.39 -8.85 32.57
CA GLY A 93 -4.14 -8.34 33.74
C GLY A 93 -4.42 -6.83 33.78
N LYS A 94 -3.72 -6.05 32.95
CA LYS A 94 -3.84 -4.61 32.72
C LYS A 94 -3.87 -4.41 31.21
N THR A 95 -4.95 -3.81 30.75
CA THR A 95 -5.00 -3.20 29.43
C THR A 95 -4.03 -2.02 29.42
N PRO A 96 -3.11 -1.90 28.45
CA PRO A 96 -2.57 -0.59 28.14
C PRO A 96 -3.80 0.29 27.89
N ALA A 97 -3.90 1.41 28.61
CA ALA A 97 -4.85 2.45 28.21
C ALA A 97 -4.62 2.69 26.73
N ALA A 98 -5.69 2.73 25.93
CA ALA A 98 -5.61 3.05 24.52
C ALA A 98 -4.61 4.19 24.41
N ALA A 99 -3.45 3.94 23.81
CA ALA A 99 -2.63 5.03 23.36
C ALA A 99 -3.54 5.68 22.34
N ALA A 100 -4.25 6.73 22.75
CA ALA A 100 -4.90 7.61 21.82
C ALA A 100 -3.76 7.90 20.85
N VAL A 101 -3.87 7.38 19.63
CA VAL A 101 -3.01 7.79 18.54
C VAL A 101 -3.37 9.26 18.41
N LYS A 102 -2.70 10.08 19.22
CA LYS A 102 -2.80 11.51 19.20
C LYS A 102 -2.13 11.82 17.88
N PHE A 103 -2.95 11.86 16.83
CA PHE A 103 -2.58 12.47 15.58
C PHE A 103 -2.20 13.90 15.95
N GLU A 104 -0.90 14.13 16.20
CA GLU A 104 -0.34 15.45 16.41
C GLU A 104 -0.81 16.33 15.25
N SER A 105 -1.47 17.45 15.58
CA SER A 105 -1.92 18.52 14.67
C SER A 105 -1.78 18.19 13.18
N VAL A 106 -2.84 17.59 12.65
CA VAL A 106 -3.08 17.19 11.26
C VAL A 106 -2.77 18.34 10.30
N ARG A 107 -2.02 18.08 9.21
CA ARG A 107 -1.77 19.09 8.16
C ARG A 107 -2.00 18.65 6.71
N ALA A 108 -2.20 17.36 6.42
CA ALA A 108 -2.50 16.91 5.04
C ALA A 108 -3.98 16.51 4.90
N ASN A 109 -4.79 17.40 4.32
CA ASN A 109 -6.10 17.04 3.78
C ASN A 109 -6.04 17.18 2.25
N PRO A 110 -5.52 16.18 1.53
CA PRO A 110 -5.49 16.20 0.07
C PRO A 110 -6.92 16.32 -0.48
N LYS A 111 -7.10 17.09 -1.55
CA LYS A 111 -8.37 17.09 -2.31
C LYS A 111 -8.66 15.67 -2.82
N ALA A 112 -9.94 15.30 -2.93
CA ALA A 112 -10.38 13.98 -3.40
C ALA A 112 -9.72 13.58 -4.74
N GLU A 113 -9.60 14.55 -5.65
CA GLU A 113 -8.97 14.40 -6.97
C GLU A 113 -7.50 13.96 -6.92
N ARG A 114 -6.82 14.17 -5.78
CA ARG A 114 -5.40 13.86 -5.58
C ARG A 114 -5.16 12.49 -4.95
N LEU A 115 -6.21 11.82 -4.50
CA LEU A 115 -6.10 10.52 -3.82
C LEU A 115 -5.76 9.37 -4.76
N ALA A 116 -6.31 9.35 -5.98
CA ALA A 116 -5.96 8.33 -6.96
C ALA A 116 -4.46 8.41 -7.37
N PRO A 117 -3.91 9.58 -7.73
CA PRO A 117 -2.45 9.75 -7.88
C PRO A 117 -1.64 9.32 -6.65
N TYR A 118 -2.08 9.70 -5.44
CA TYR A 118 -1.41 9.31 -4.20
C TYR A 118 -1.38 7.79 -4.01
N LEU A 119 -2.52 7.10 -4.16
CA LEU A 119 -2.60 5.64 -4.04
C LEU A 119 -1.72 4.92 -5.04
N ARG A 120 -1.72 5.37 -6.29
CA ARG A 120 -0.84 4.80 -7.33
C ARG A 120 0.62 4.88 -6.93
N ARG A 121 1.04 5.99 -6.33
CA ARG A 121 2.42 6.16 -5.86
C ARG A 121 2.71 5.35 -4.61
N LEU A 122 1.78 5.35 -3.66
CA LEU A 122 1.87 4.58 -2.42
C LEU A 122 2.10 3.10 -2.72
N LEU A 123 1.27 2.51 -3.58
CA LEU A 123 1.24 1.06 -3.82
C LEU A 123 2.33 0.62 -4.81
N ASN A 124 2.57 1.37 -5.89
CA ASN A 124 3.50 0.92 -6.94
C ASN A 124 4.94 1.40 -6.76
N GLN A 125 5.20 2.41 -5.90
CA GLN A 125 6.55 2.94 -5.70
C GLN A 125 6.99 2.89 -4.25
N TRP A 126 6.22 3.48 -3.34
CA TRP A 126 6.66 3.63 -1.93
C TRP A 126 6.57 2.33 -1.14
N LEU A 127 5.56 1.50 -1.40
CA LEU A 127 5.37 0.22 -0.72
C LEU A 127 6.54 -0.71 -0.98
N LEU A 128 6.88 -0.95 -2.26
CA LEU A 128 7.97 -1.83 -2.67
C LEU A 128 9.30 -1.44 -2.01
N ALA A 129 9.57 -0.13 -1.97
CA ALA A 129 10.74 0.44 -1.32
C ALA A 129 10.78 0.18 0.19
N GLU A 130 9.68 0.46 0.89
CA GLU A 130 9.60 0.28 2.34
C GLU A 130 9.62 -1.21 2.74
N VAL A 131 9.06 -2.10 1.90
CA VAL A 131 9.18 -3.55 2.07
C VAL A 131 10.62 -3.99 1.91
N ALA A 132 11.31 -3.58 0.84
CA ALA A 132 12.72 -3.90 0.66
C ALA A 132 13.56 -3.46 1.86
N ARG A 133 13.29 -2.27 2.41
CA ARG A 133 13.94 -1.78 3.63
C ARG A 133 13.67 -2.67 4.84
N LEU A 134 12.42 -3.06 5.07
CA LEU A 134 12.03 -3.95 6.17
C LEU A 134 12.71 -5.33 6.08
N LEU A 135 12.83 -5.86 4.87
CA LEU A 135 13.47 -7.15 4.62
C LEU A 135 14.98 -7.10 4.78
N ILE A 136 15.62 -5.98 4.40
CA ILE A 136 17.07 -5.78 4.53
C ILE A 136 17.47 -5.49 5.98
N ASN A 137 16.70 -4.66 6.69
CA ASN A 137 17.02 -4.24 8.07
C ASN A 137 16.37 -5.13 9.14
N GLY A 138 15.81 -6.28 8.76
CA GLY A 138 15.09 -7.19 9.65
C GLY A 138 15.92 -7.84 10.76
N GLY A 139 17.23 -7.57 10.83
CA GLY A 139 18.13 -8.10 11.87
C GLY A 139 17.87 -7.56 13.29
N GLU A 140 17.15 -6.44 13.45
CA GLU A 140 17.00 -5.78 14.77
C GLU A 140 15.75 -6.16 15.56
N TYR A 141 14.84 -6.91 14.95
CA TYR A 141 13.68 -7.46 15.64
C TYR A 141 13.68 -8.95 15.39
N GLY A 142 14.27 -9.72 16.30
CA GLY A 142 14.47 -11.17 16.24
C GLY A 142 13.19 -11.97 15.93
N VAL A 143 12.81 -11.99 14.66
CA VAL A 143 11.87 -12.94 14.08
C VAL A 143 12.73 -14.04 13.47
N ALA A 144 12.42 -15.28 13.84
CA ALA A 144 13.13 -16.47 13.41
C ALA A 144 13.35 -16.48 11.89
N GLN A 145 14.47 -17.09 11.48
CA GLN A 145 14.76 -17.47 10.10
C GLN A 145 13.81 -18.60 9.63
N ASP A 146 12.51 -18.33 9.65
CA ASP A 146 11.53 -19.11 8.90
C ASP A 146 11.18 -18.31 7.64
N GLY A 147 11.42 -18.92 6.48
CA GLY A 147 10.95 -18.39 5.22
C GLY A 147 9.42 -18.26 5.23
N GLY A 148 8.93 -17.03 5.34
CA GLY A 148 7.50 -16.70 5.26
C GLY A 148 7.22 -15.38 5.98
N ILE A 149 6.54 -14.37 5.44
CA ILE A 149 5.77 -14.19 4.22
C ILE A 149 5.91 -12.69 3.88
N PRO A 150 6.22 -12.29 2.64
CA PRO A 150 6.34 -10.88 2.22
C PRO A 150 5.16 -9.97 2.61
N ILE A 151 4.00 -10.57 2.85
CA ILE A 151 2.71 -9.89 3.06
C ILE A 151 2.62 -9.10 4.38
N LEU A 152 3.17 -9.62 5.48
CA LEU A 152 3.17 -8.91 6.77
C LEU A 152 4.18 -7.76 6.76
N ALA A 153 5.27 -7.90 6.03
CA ALA A 153 6.21 -6.81 5.77
C ALA A 153 5.53 -5.71 4.93
N ALA A 154 4.75 -6.06 3.90
CA ALA A 154 3.94 -5.12 3.14
C ALA A 154 2.94 -4.36 4.01
N ALA A 155 2.22 -5.06 4.89
CA ALA A 155 1.29 -4.42 5.82
C ALA A 155 2.01 -3.43 6.76
N LYS A 156 3.13 -3.84 7.38
CA LYS A 156 3.95 -2.97 8.25
C LYS A 156 4.52 -1.77 7.49
N ALA A 157 4.92 -1.96 6.24
CA ALA A 157 5.38 -0.89 5.37
C ALA A 157 4.27 0.13 5.13
N LEU A 158 3.08 -0.32 4.70
CA LEU A 158 1.92 0.55 4.50
C LEU A 158 1.58 1.33 5.76
N GLU A 159 1.54 0.68 6.92
CA GLU A 159 1.28 1.36 8.19
C GLU A 159 2.30 2.48 8.45
N ARG A 160 3.60 2.19 8.30
CA ARG A 160 4.67 3.18 8.49
C ARG A 160 4.54 4.35 7.54
N LEU A 161 4.21 4.09 6.28
CA LEU A 161 4.02 5.11 5.25
C LEU A 161 2.84 6.03 5.61
N LEU A 162 1.68 5.46 5.95
CA LEU A 162 0.47 6.24 6.30
C LEU A 162 0.64 7.04 7.60
N LEU A 163 1.24 6.45 8.64
CA LEU A 163 1.53 7.15 9.90
C LEU A 163 2.52 8.30 9.69
N ARG A 164 3.54 8.09 8.87
CA ARG A 164 4.54 9.12 8.54
C ARG A 164 3.93 10.29 7.77
N ASP A 165 3.00 10.00 6.86
CA ASP A 165 2.30 11.02 6.07
C ASP A 165 1.25 11.77 6.90
N ARG A 166 0.91 11.29 8.11
CA ARG A 166 -0.02 11.92 9.07
C ARG A 166 -1.37 12.27 8.44
N LEU A 167 -1.92 11.34 7.67
CA LEU A 167 -3.21 11.50 7.01
C LEU A 167 -4.32 11.75 8.03
N SER A 168 -5.29 12.61 7.67
CA SER A 168 -6.47 12.82 8.50
C SER A 168 -7.37 11.56 8.50
N PRO A 169 -8.18 11.33 9.55
CA PRO A 169 -9.17 10.25 9.55
C PRO A 169 -10.12 10.30 8.35
N VAL A 170 -10.52 11.51 7.93
CA VAL A 170 -11.37 11.70 6.74
C VAL A 170 -10.65 11.21 5.49
N THR A 171 -9.36 11.54 5.34
CA THR A 171 -8.55 11.08 4.21
C THR A 171 -8.40 9.56 4.20
N LEU A 172 -8.16 8.95 5.37
CA LEU A 172 -8.09 7.50 5.52
C LEU A 172 -9.41 6.82 5.12
N GLU A 173 -10.56 7.36 5.53
CA GLU A 173 -11.87 6.86 5.08
C GLU A 173 -12.07 6.98 3.57
N MET A 174 -11.55 8.04 2.95
CA MET A 174 -11.60 8.19 1.50
C MET A 174 -10.75 7.14 0.77
N LEU A 175 -9.65 6.65 1.37
CA LEU A 175 -8.86 5.56 0.79
C LEU A 175 -9.64 4.23 0.72
N LEU A 176 -10.70 4.07 1.53
CA LEU A 176 -11.57 2.90 1.53
C LEU A 176 -12.70 3.00 0.47
N GLN A 177 -12.81 4.11 -0.26
CA GLN A 177 -13.87 4.29 -1.24
C GLN A 177 -13.63 3.38 -2.46
N PRO A 178 -14.64 2.61 -2.90
CA PRO A 178 -14.54 1.84 -4.12
C PRO A 178 -14.37 2.76 -5.33
N GLY A 179 -13.63 2.32 -6.35
CA GLY A 179 -13.45 3.09 -7.59
C GLY A 179 -12.39 4.16 -7.55
N LEU A 180 -11.65 4.32 -6.43
CA LEU A 180 -10.58 5.31 -6.34
C LEU A 180 -9.40 5.01 -7.28
N VAL A 181 -9.14 3.74 -7.55
CA VAL A 181 -8.13 3.25 -8.51
C VAL A 181 -8.73 2.13 -9.34
N SER A 182 -8.27 1.98 -10.58
CA SER A 182 -8.70 0.87 -11.46
C SER A 182 -7.73 -0.32 -11.41
N PRO A 183 -8.12 -1.51 -11.90
CA PRO A 183 -7.25 -2.70 -11.90
C PRO A 183 -6.01 -2.49 -12.76
N ARG A 184 -6.02 -1.53 -13.69
CA ARG A 184 -4.83 -1.09 -14.43
C ARG A 184 -3.76 -0.49 -13.52
N GLU A 185 -4.13 0.03 -12.36
CA GLU A 185 -3.31 0.99 -11.61
C GLU A 185 -2.79 0.48 -10.27
N ALA A 186 -3.40 -0.54 -9.66
CA ALA A 186 -3.00 -1.04 -8.36
C ALA A 186 -3.26 -2.55 -8.24
N TYR A 187 -2.35 -3.27 -7.58
CA TYR A 187 -2.50 -4.70 -7.35
C TYR A 187 -3.58 -4.97 -6.28
N PRO A 188 -4.58 -5.84 -6.54
CA PRO A 188 -5.67 -6.11 -5.61
C PRO A 188 -5.23 -6.65 -4.25
N VAL A 189 -4.15 -7.45 -4.20
CA VAL A 189 -3.58 -7.93 -2.94
C VAL A 189 -3.13 -6.76 -2.07
N ASP A 190 -2.41 -5.80 -2.65
CA ASP A 190 -1.92 -4.63 -1.90
C ASP A 190 -3.08 -3.74 -1.43
N MET A 191 -4.18 -3.67 -2.20
CA MET A 191 -5.42 -3.01 -1.80
C MET A 191 -6.13 -3.72 -0.65
N GLU A 192 -6.16 -5.06 -0.68
CA GLU A 192 -6.70 -5.90 0.39
C GLU A 192 -5.92 -5.73 1.71
N ILE A 193 -4.59 -5.61 1.64
CA ILE A 193 -3.71 -5.30 2.78
C ILE A 193 -3.92 -3.86 3.24
N LEU A 194 -3.94 -2.90 2.32
CA LEU A 194 -4.15 -1.48 2.63
C LEU A 194 -5.46 -1.28 3.40
N THR A 195 -6.53 -1.97 3.00
CA THR A 195 -7.82 -1.93 3.67
C THR A 195 -7.69 -2.34 5.14
N ASP A 196 -6.96 -3.42 5.46
CA ASP A 196 -6.74 -3.84 6.84
C ASP A 196 -5.97 -2.83 7.66
N VAL A 197 -4.92 -2.28 7.07
CA VAL A 197 -4.06 -1.28 7.71
C VAL A 197 -4.87 -0.02 8.02
N VAL A 198 -5.61 0.50 7.04
CA VAL A 198 -6.43 1.71 7.17
C VAL A 198 -7.53 1.52 8.21
N LEU A 199 -8.22 0.37 8.20
CA LEU A 199 -9.24 0.05 9.19
C LEU A 199 -8.67 0.04 10.61
N ALA A 200 -7.49 -0.56 10.82
CA ALA A 200 -6.84 -0.55 12.12
C ALA A 200 -6.40 0.85 12.56
N LEU A 201 -5.88 1.67 11.65
CA LEU A 201 -5.53 3.07 11.94
C LEU A 201 -6.77 3.92 12.31
N LEU A 202 -7.93 3.58 11.75
CA LEU A 202 -9.22 4.16 12.09
C LEU A 202 -9.87 3.55 13.36
N GLY A 203 -9.28 2.50 13.93
CA GLY A 203 -9.85 1.79 15.08
C GLY A 203 -11.12 0.99 14.76
N ARG A 204 -11.30 0.54 13.51
CA ARG A 204 -12.48 -0.17 13.03
C ARG A 204 -12.13 -1.59 12.60
N THR A 205 -13.02 -2.54 12.85
CA THR A 205 -12.84 -3.95 12.44
C THR A 205 -13.62 -4.31 11.17
N SER A 206 -14.61 -3.49 10.80
CA SER A 206 -15.50 -3.69 9.65
C SER A 206 -15.22 -2.73 8.50
N ALA A 207 -15.00 -3.30 7.31
CA ALA A 207 -15.06 -2.60 6.04
C ALA A 207 -16.52 -2.37 5.62
N ARG A 208 -16.79 -1.35 4.80
CA ARG A 208 -18.02 -1.31 4.02
C ARG A 208 -17.88 -2.31 2.88
N THR A 209 -18.92 -3.09 2.60
CA THR A 209 -18.96 -3.95 1.41
C THR A 209 -18.93 -3.04 0.17
N PRO A 210 -17.94 -3.16 -0.73
CA PRO A 210 -17.93 -2.36 -1.94
C PRO A 210 -19.12 -2.76 -2.81
N HIS A 211 -19.93 -1.77 -3.21
CA HIS A 211 -21.10 -1.98 -4.08
C HIS A 211 -20.78 -1.88 -5.58
N VAL A 212 -19.56 -1.45 -5.93
CA VAL A 212 -19.11 -1.24 -7.30
C VAL A 212 -17.71 -1.80 -7.43
N MET A 213 -17.47 -2.50 -8.53
CA MET A 213 -16.23 -3.20 -8.78
C MET A 213 -15.67 -2.73 -10.12
N PRO A 214 -14.75 -1.74 -10.11
CA PRO A 214 -14.13 -1.27 -11.34
C PRO A 214 -13.46 -2.44 -12.06
N ALA A 215 -13.64 -2.50 -13.37
CA ALA A 215 -13.08 -3.54 -14.22
C ALA A 215 -12.17 -2.93 -15.28
N THR A 216 -11.25 -3.74 -15.81
CA THR A 216 -10.40 -3.41 -16.94
C THR A 216 -10.47 -4.54 -17.95
N LEU A 217 -10.56 -4.16 -19.23
CA LEU A 217 -10.52 -5.08 -20.34
C LEU A 217 -9.10 -5.65 -20.46
N LEU A 218 -8.97 -6.96 -20.30
CA LEU A 218 -7.69 -7.65 -20.36
C LEU A 218 -7.31 -8.03 -21.79
N GLY A 219 -8.28 -8.55 -22.54
CA GLY A 219 -8.06 -9.05 -23.89
C GLY A 219 -9.38 -9.31 -24.61
N VAL A 220 -9.35 -9.22 -25.94
CA VAL A 220 -10.51 -9.39 -26.82
C VAL A 220 -10.11 -10.19 -28.03
N ALA A 221 -10.90 -11.25 -28.32
CA ALA A 221 -11.04 -11.91 -29.61
C ALA A 221 -10.43 -11.19 -30.82
N GLY A 222 -9.44 -11.74 -31.54
CA GLY A 222 -8.99 -11.16 -32.82
C GLY A 222 -10.14 -11.12 -33.84
N ASP A 223 -11.06 -12.06 -33.71
CA ASP A 223 -12.32 -12.22 -34.44
C ASP A 223 -13.56 -11.78 -33.64
N SER A 224 -13.39 -11.18 -32.45
CA SER A 224 -14.52 -10.72 -31.65
C SER A 224 -15.24 -9.54 -32.30
N SER A 225 -16.53 -9.48 -32.00
CA SER A 225 -17.48 -8.50 -32.51
C SER A 225 -17.64 -7.30 -31.60
N LEU A 226 -16.91 -7.26 -30.49
CA LEU A 226 -16.96 -6.15 -29.54
C LEU A 226 -16.54 -4.82 -30.19
N PRO A 227 -17.13 -3.69 -29.77
CA PRO A 227 -16.85 -2.39 -30.35
C PRO A 227 -15.42 -1.92 -30.04
N ARG A 228 -14.84 -1.09 -30.91
CA ARG A 228 -13.45 -0.59 -30.77
C ARG A 228 -13.18 0.21 -29.48
N GLY A 229 -14.23 0.72 -28.83
CA GLY A 229 -14.16 1.49 -27.58
C GLY A 229 -14.57 0.70 -26.32
N TYR A 230 -14.73 -0.62 -26.44
CA TYR A 230 -15.34 -1.45 -25.38
C TYR A 230 -14.65 -1.36 -24.01
N GLY A 231 -13.35 -1.05 -23.97
CA GLY A 231 -12.62 -0.84 -22.72
C GLY A 231 -13.19 0.29 -21.84
N GLU A 232 -13.81 1.31 -22.42
CA GLU A 232 -14.48 2.38 -21.65
C GLU A 232 -15.84 1.92 -21.10
N ALA A 233 -16.57 1.06 -21.83
CA ALA A 233 -17.80 0.46 -21.35
C ALA A 233 -17.53 -0.48 -20.16
N VAL A 234 -16.43 -1.23 -20.18
CA VAL A 234 -16.01 -2.10 -19.07
C VAL A 234 -15.78 -1.31 -17.77
N ARG A 235 -15.41 -0.03 -17.84
CA ARG A 235 -15.28 0.80 -16.62
C ARG A 235 -16.62 1.08 -15.94
N GLN A 236 -17.73 0.91 -16.66
CA GLN A 236 -19.09 1.09 -16.18
C GLN A 236 -19.75 -0.24 -15.81
N ALA A 237 -18.96 -1.31 -15.69
CA ALA A 237 -19.47 -2.64 -15.35
C ALA A 237 -20.16 -2.65 -13.98
N SER A 238 -21.29 -3.36 -13.91
CA SER A 238 -22.02 -3.60 -12.66
C SER A 238 -21.91 -5.07 -12.26
N TYR A 239 -21.60 -5.32 -11.00
CA TYR A 239 -21.65 -6.65 -10.42
C TYR A 239 -23.08 -7.01 -10.02
N VAL A 240 -23.52 -8.20 -10.41
CA VAL A 240 -24.87 -8.71 -10.16
C VAL A 240 -24.74 -10.10 -9.54
N GLN A 241 -25.42 -10.33 -8.42
CA GLN A 241 -25.51 -11.65 -7.83
C GLN A 241 -26.86 -12.27 -8.22
N THR A 242 -26.83 -13.31 -9.06
CA THR A 242 -28.00 -14.03 -9.56
C THR A 242 -28.17 -15.37 -8.80
N GLY A 243 -29.29 -16.05 -9.04
CA GLY A 243 -29.52 -17.40 -8.50
C GLY A 243 -28.57 -18.46 -9.07
N GLU A 244 -27.96 -18.19 -10.23
CA GLU A 244 -27.02 -19.08 -10.92
C GLU A 244 -25.56 -18.78 -10.56
N GLY A 245 -25.28 -17.62 -9.95
CA GLY A 245 -23.96 -17.26 -9.47
C GLY A 245 -23.68 -15.77 -9.53
N ASP A 246 -22.39 -15.45 -9.49
CA ASP A 246 -21.90 -14.08 -9.63
C ASP A 246 -21.77 -13.73 -11.11
N GLU A 247 -22.21 -12.54 -11.50
CA GLU A 247 -22.11 -12.03 -12.87
C GLU A 247 -21.57 -10.60 -12.88
N VAL A 248 -20.93 -10.24 -13.99
CA VAL A 248 -20.59 -8.84 -14.28
C VAL A 248 -21.25 -8.45 -15.59
N HIS A 249 -22.04 -7.38 -15.55
CA HIS A 249 -22.78 -6.86 -16.69
C HIS A 249 -22.08 -5.62 -17.21
N VAL A 250 -21.67 -5.64 -18.48
CA VAL A 250 -21.04 -4.50 -19.15
C VAL A 250 -22.04 -3.89 -20.13
N PRO A 251 -22.43 -2.61 -19.96
CA PRO A 251 -23.42 -1.99 -20.83
C PRO A 251 -22.91 -1.86 -22.27
N VAL A 252 -23.79 -2.10 -23.24
CA VAL A 252 -23.53 -1.92 -24.68
C VAL A 252 -24.62 -1.06 -25.28
N ALA A 253 -24.26 -0.15 -26.19
CA ALA A 253 -25.25 0.67 -26.87
C ALA A 253 -26.14 -0.19 -27.79
N ALA A 254 -27.42 0.14 -27.90
CA ALA A 254 -28.38 -0.66 -28.70
C ALA A 254 -27.95 -0.86 -30.18
N VAL A 255 -27.31 0.16 -30.76
CA VAL A 255 -26.77 0.09 -32.14
C VAL A 255 -25.63 -0.93 -32.22
N GLU A 256 -24.68 -0.88 -31.28
CA GLU A 256 -23.55 -1.81 -31.22
C GLU A 256 -24.01 -3.25 -30.94
N ALA A 257 -24.96 -3.43 -30.01
CA ALA A 257 -25.56 -4.73 -29.73
C ALA A 257 -26.24 -5.32 -30.97
N SER A 258 -26.99 -4.50 -31.71
CA SER A 258 -27.60 -4.91 -32.98
C SER A 258 -26.56 -5.31 -34.03
N ASP A 259 -25.44 -4.59 -34.10
CA ASP A 259 -24.36 -4.91 -35.04
C ASP A 259 -23.61 -6.19 -34.67
N ILE A 260 -23.45 -6.48 -33.37
CA ILE A 260 -22.91 -7.75 -32.88
C ILE A 260 -23.83 -8.92 -33.28
N LEU A 261 -25.15 -8.77 -33.07
CA LEU A 261 -26.15 -9.80 -33.37
C LEU A 261 -26.32 -10.10 -34.87
N LYS A 262 -25.92 -9.18 -35.76
CA LYS A 262 -25.94 -9.39 -37.21
C LYS A 262 -24.84 -10.33 -37.71
N ARG A 263 -23.84 -10.66 -36.88
CA ARG A 263 -22.72 -11.54 -37.26
C ARG A 263 -23.03 -12.99 -36.93
N ASP A 264 -22.64 -13.91 -37.81
CA ASP A 264 -22.83 -15.35 -37.64
C ASP A 264 -21.51 -16.11 -37.83
N PRO A 265 -21.01 -16.83 -36.79
CA PRO A 265 -21.53 -16.87 -35.42
C PRO A 265 -21.26 -15.58 -34.65
N VAL A 266 -22.12 -15.24 -33.68
CA VAL A 266 -21.88 -14.15 -32.73
C VAL A 266 -20.68 -14.52 -31.85
N ARG A 267 -19.55 -13.84 -32.05
CA ARG A 267 -18.34 -14.02 -31.24
C ARG A 267 -18.06 -12.76 -30.43
N ILE A 268 -18.15 -12.86 -29.11
CA ILE A 268 -17.88 -11.76 -28.16
C ILE A 268 -16.72 -12.05 -27.20
N ALA A 269 -15.95 -13.11 -27.48
CA ALA A 269 -14.88 -13.63 -26.62
C ALA A 269 -13.96 -12.52 -26.13
N SER A 270 -13.96 -12.32 -24.81
CA SER A 270 -13.18 -11.32 -24.11
C SER A 270 -13.05 -11.63 -22.63
N THR A 271 -12.02 -11.06 -22.02
CA THR A 271 -11.79 -11.18 -20.60
C THR A 271 -11.67 -9.82 -19.95
N ILE A 272 -12.28 -9.69 -18.79
CA ILE A 272 -12.12 -8.53 -17.91
C ILE A 272 -11.54 -8.97 -16.57
N VAL A 273 -10.81 -8.07 -15.94
CA VAL A 273 -10.32 -8.23 -14.57
C VAL A 273 -10.93 -7.15 -13.71
N THR A 274 -11.46 -7.54 -12.56
CA THR A 274 -12.03 -6.63 -11.56
C THR A 274 -11.02 -6.20 -10.51
N MET A 275 -11.31 -5.14 -9.76
CA MET A 275 -10.43 -4.57 -8.72
C MET A 275 -10.06 -5.53 -7.59
N ASP A 276 -10.82 -6.60 -7.46
CA ASP A 276 -10.62 -7.64 -6.46
C ASP A 276 -9.80 -8.82 -7.04
N GLY A 277 -9.34 -8.69 -8.29
CA GLY A 277 -8.48 -9.64 -8.98
C GLY A 277 -9.17 -10.83 -9.62
N ARG A 278 -10.51 -10.89 -9.55
CA ARG A 278 -11.27 -11.91 -10.29
C ARG A 278 -11.19 -11.65 -11.79
N CYS A 279 -11.02 -12.74 -12.51
CA CYS A 279 -11.03 -12.81 -13.95
C CYS A 279 -12.42 -13.27 -14.40
N TRP A 280 -12.98 -12.59 -15.39
CA TRP A 280 -14.31 -12.88 -15.91
C TRP A 280 -14.27 -13.03 -17.41
N GLU A 281 -15.02 -13.99 -17.91
CA GLU A 281 -15.11 -14.33 -19.32
C GLU A 281 -16.49 -14.01 -19.87
N SER A 282 -16.51 -13.40 -21.06
CA SER A 282 -17.76 -13.07 -21.74
C SER A 282 -18.48 -14.35 -22.14
N GLU A 283 -19.72 -14.50 -21.71
CA GLU A 283 -20.54 -15.67 -22.01
C GLU A 283 -21.58 -15.36 -23.09
N SER A 284 -22.31 -14.26 -22.92
CA SER A 284 -23.44 -13.94 -23.80
C SER A 284 -23.70 -12.44 -23.91
N LEU A 285 -24.45 -12.07 -24.96
CA LEU A 285 -25.01 -10.74 -25.13
C LEU A 285 -26.50 -10.81 -24.79
N GLN A 286 -26.91 -10.16 -23.71
CA GLN A 286 -28.31 -9.99 -23.35
C GLN A 286 -28.88 -8.76 -24.04
N SER A 287 -30.05 -8.93 -24.67
CA SER A 287 -30.81 -7.83 -25.29
C SER A 287 -32.16 -7.66 -24.60
N GLY A 288 -32.54 -6.42 -24.34
CA GLY A 288 -33.76 -6.04 -23.63
C GLY A 288 -33.94 -4.52 -23.62
N GLU A 289 -34.53 -3.96 -22.55
CA GLU A 289 -34.60 -2.50 -22.36
C GLU A 289 -33.20 -1.86 -22.28
N GLN A 290 -32.24 -2.62 -21.75
CA GLN A 290 -30.82 -2.31 -21.75
C GLN A 290 -30.07 -3.53 -22.31
N HIS A 291 -28.98 -3.28 -23.04
CA HIS A 291 -28.16 -4.34 -23.64
C HIS A 291 -26.87 -4.50 -22.85
N TYR A 292 -26.51 -5.75 -22.56
CA TYR A 292 -25.36 -6.09 -21.74
C TYR A 292 -24.57 -7.23 -22.33
N VAL A 293 -23.25 -7.16 -22.25
CA VAL A 293 -22.42 -8.36 -22.30
C VAL A 293 -22.33 -8.90 -20.87
N ILE A 294 -22.74 -10.16 -20.71
CA ILE A 294 -22.68 -10.89 -19.44
C ILE A 294 -21.34 -11.59 -19.35
N TYR A 295 -20.66 -11.38 -18.23
CA TYR A 295 -19.43 -12.06 -17.87
C TYR A 295 -19.66 -12.99 -16.69
N LYS A 296 -19.09 -14.19 -16.77
CA LYS A 296 -19.08 -15.17 -15.68
C LYS A 296 -17.68 -15.35 -15.09
N PRO A 297 -17.57 -15.81 -13.82
CA PRO A 297 -16.28 -16.00 -13.17
C PRO A 297 -15.48 -17.08 -13.89
N ALA A 298 -14.28 -16.73 -14.35
CA ALA A 298 -13.37 -17.64 -15.07
C ALA A 298 -12.14 -18.02 -14.23
N GLY A 299 -11.73 -17.15 -13.31
CA GLY A 299 -10.59 -17.42 -12.44
C GLY A 299 -10.16 -16.22 -11.62
N ARG A 300 -8.89 -16.21 -11.23
CA ARG A 300 -8.24 -15.11 -10.50
C ARG A 300 -6.86 -14.87 -11.11
N LEU A 301 -6.53 -13.60 -11.34
CA LEU A 301 -5.19 -13.24 -11.77
C LEU A 301 -4.25 -13.23 -10.56
N ARG A 302 -3.17 -13.99 -10.66
CA ARG A 302 -2.10 -14.08 -9.65
C ARG A 302 -0.79 -13.65 -10.27
N ILE A 303 -0.11 -12.71 -9.63
CA ILE A 303 1.27 -12.38 -9.95
C ILE A 303 2.14 -13.30 -9.10
N ASP A 304 3.01 -14.07 -9.75
CA ASP A 304 4.08 -14.75 -9.04
C ASP A 304 5.18 -13.73 -8.79
N PHE A 305 5.51 -13.48 -7.52
CA PHE A 305 6.55 -12.52 -7.14
C PHE A 305 7.97 -13.11 -7.23
N SER A 306 8.10 -14.42 -7.45
CA SER A 306 9.39 -15.12 -7.46
C SER A 306 10.13 -15.03 -8.81
N ALA A 307 9.47 -14.52 -9.85
CA ALA A 307 10.05 -14.18 -11.13
C ALA A 307 9.27 -12.99 -11.68
N ASP A 308 9.86 -12.19 -12.57
CA ASP A 308 9.22 -11.12 -13.32
C ASP A 308 8.09 -11.63 -14.24
N HIS A 309 7.13 -12.39 -13.71
CA HIS A 309 6.26 -13.31 -14.41
C HIS A 309 4.85 -13.35 -13.81
N ALA A 310 3.83 -13.21 -14.63
CA ALA A 310 2.42 -13.37 -14.26
C ALA A 310 1.76 -14.41 -15.16
N LYS A 311 0.81 -15.19 -14.61
CA LYS A 311 0.09 -16.22 -15.36
C LYS A 311 -1.40 -15.85 -15.42
N LEU A 312 -1.96 -15.87 -16.63
CA LEU A 312 -3.34 -15.47 -16.93
C LEU A 312 -4.09 -16.61 -17.60
N ILE A 313 -5.34 -16.82 -17.21
CA ILE A 313 -6.27 -17.64 -18.00
C ILE A 313 -6.87 -16.72 -19.07
N VAL A 314 -6.79 -17.12 -20.33
CA VAL A 314 -7.36 -16.39 -21.47
C VAL A 314 -8.41 -17.23 -22.20
N PRO A 315 -9.49 -16.61 -22.73
CA PRO A 315 -10.71 -17.29 -23.17
C PRO A 315 -10.60 -17.77 -24.62
N TRP A 316 -9.47 -18.39 -25.00
CA TRP A 316 -9.05 -18.40 -26.41
C TRP A 316 -8.31 -19.68 -26.86
N PRO A 317 -8.74 -20.34 -27.94
CA PRO A 317 -10.10 -20.72 -28.29
C PRO A 317 -10.27 -22.25 -28.34
N ASP A 318 -11.53 -22.69 -28.47
CA ASP A 318 -12.02 -24.07 -28.52
C ASP A 318 -11.46 -25.00 -29.63
N SER A 319 -10.50 -24.54 -30.45
CA SER A 319 -9.75 -25.42 -31.36
C SER A 319 -8.48 -24.76 -31.90
N PRO A 320 -7.32 -24.97 -31.24
CA PRO A 320 -6.03 -24.56 -31.77
C PRO A 320 -5.62 -25.33 -33.05
N LEU A 321 -6.25 -26.48 -33.32
CA LEU A 321 -5.92 -27.37 -34.45
C LEU A 321 -6.06 -26.71 -35.84
N GLN A 322 -6.74 -25.58 -35.95
CA GLN A 322 -6.93 -24.85 -37.20
C GLN A 322 -6.08 -23.56 -37.30
N TRP A 323 -5.22 -23.27 -36.33
CA TRP A 323 -4.48 -22.00 -36.31
C TRP A 323 -3.04 -22.15 -36.82
N PRO A 324 -2.68 -21.56 -37.98
CA PRO A 324 -1.33 -21.62 -38.50
C PRO A 324 -0.55 -20.39 -38.03
N GLY A 325 -0.11 -20.35 -36.77
CA GLY A 325 0.87 -19.33 -36.35
C GLY A 325 0.92 -18.97 -34.87
N SER A 326 2.00 -18.28 -34.50
CA SER A 326 2.15 -17.63 -33.19
C SER A 326 1.01 -16.62 -32.98
N VAL A 327 0.26 -16.74 -31.89
CA VAL A 327 -0.63 -15.68 -31.42
C VAL A 327 0.27 -14.49 -31.07
N GLN A 328 0.13 -13.38 -31.79
CA GLN A 328 0.84 -12.16 -31.47
C GLN A 328 -0.13 -11.19 -30.81
N PHE A 329 -0.01 -11.01 -29.50
CA PHE A 329 -0.69 -9.91 -28.84
C PHE A 329 0.01 -8.61 -29.27
N ARG A 330 -0.65 -7.83 -30.15
CA ARG A 330 -0.06 -6.64 -30.76
C ARG A 330 0.21 -5.48 -29.78
N GLN A 331 -0.29 -5.57 -28.54
CA GLN A 331 -0.16 -4.52 -27.54
C GLN A 331 0.27 -5.11 -26.18
N PRO A 332 1.13 -4.41 -25.43
CA PRO A 332 1.48 -4.83 -24.07
C PRO A 332 0.27 -4.71 -23.14
N PHE A 333 0.22 -5.58 -22.12
CA PHE A 333 -0.84 -5.57 -21.13
C PHE A 333 -0.52 -4.58 -20.03
N GLU A 334 -1.47 -3.71 -19.70
CA GLU A 334 -1.31 -2.74 -18.63
C GLU A 334 -2.21 -3.09 -17.44
N LEU A 335 -1.62 -3.68 -16.41
CA LEU A 335 -2.33 -4.18 -15.24
C LEU A 335 -1.51 -3.92 -13.99
N PHE A 336 -2.19 -3.53 -12.91
CA PHE A 336 -1.62 -3.41 -11.58
C PHE A 336 -0.42 -2.46 -11.52
N GLY A 337 -0.51 -1.33 -12.23
CA GLY A 337 0.55 -0.33 -12.30
C GLY A 337 1.77 -0.79 -13.09
N ARG A 338 1.67 -1.88 -13.87
CA ARG A 338 2.77 -2.47 -14.62
C ARG A 338 2.36 -2.73 -16.07
N GLU A 339 3.32 -2.56 -16.95
CA GLU A 339 3.27 -3.03 -18.33
C GLU A 339 3.90 -4.43 -18.38
N TRP A 340 3.20 -5.35 -19.03
CA TRP A 340 3.60 -6.73 -19.21
C TRP A 340 3.69 -7.07 -20.69
N ARG A 341 4.66 -7.91 -21.04
CA ARG A 341 4.81 -8.48 -22.37
C ARG A 341 4.44 -9.94 -22.31
N GLU A 342 3.83 -10.43 -23.38
CA GLU A 342 3.68 -11.86 -23.56
C GLU A 342 5.06 -12.53 -23.64
N SER A 343 5.18 -13.67 -22.96
CA SER A 343 6.33 -14.56 -23.03
C SER A 343 5.97 -15.84 -23.77
N SER A 344 4.88 -16.51 -23.37
CA SER A 344 4.47 -17.79 -23.96
C SER A 344 2.99 -18.10 -23.70
N LEU A 345 2.45 -19.02 -24.48
CA LEU A 345 1.11 -19.58 -24.31
C LEU A 345 1.23 -21.07 -23.99
N GLU A 346 0.63 -21.51 -22.90
CA GLU A 346 0.55 -22.91 -22.47
C GLU A 346 -0.90 -23.38 -22.58
N MET A 347 -1.13 -24.56 -23.18
CA MET A 347 -2.46 -25.16 -23.27
C MET A 347 -2.59 -26.27 -22.24
N GLU A 348 -3.62 -26.22 -21.40
CA GLU A 348 -3.91 -27.23 -20.39
C GLU A 348 -5.40 -27.59 -20.45
N GLY A 349 -5.72 -28.69 -21.15
CA GLY A 349 -7.10 -29.14 -21.34
C GLY A 349 -7.92 -28.19 -22.22
N ASP A 350 -9.00 -27.66 -21.66
CA ASP A 350 -9.90 -26.67 -22.26
C ASP A 350 -9.43 -25.22 -22.04
N ARG A 351 -8.32 -25.01 -21.33
CA ARG A 351 -7.84 -23.68 -20.94
C ARG A 351 -6.52 -23.32 -21.61
N ALA A 352 -6.41 -22.05 -21.96
CA ALA A 352 -5.18 -21.42 -22.41
C ALA A 352 -4.62 -20.53 -21.30
N TRP A 353 -3.36 -20.74 -20.99
CA TRP A 353 -2.59 -19.97 -20.03
C TRP A 353 -1.62 -19.03 -20.74
N LEU A 354 -1.82 -17.74 -20.56
CA LEU A 354 -0.91 -16.72 -21.05
C LEU A 354 0.14 -16.40 -19.97
N HIS A 355 1.40 -16.60 -20.34
CA HIS A 355 2.56 -16.22 -19.55
C HIS A 355 2.97 -14.81 -19.92
N LEU A 356 3.02 -13.95 -18.93
CA LEU A 356 3.41 -12.56 -19.04
C LEU A 356 4.73 -12.34 -18.33
N VAL A 357 5.62 -11.56 -18.92
CA VAL A 357 6.84 -11.07 -18.29
C VAL A 357 6.77 -9.57 -18.05
N PHE A 358 7.32 -9.12 -16.94
CA PHE A 358 7.35 -7.71 -16.59
C PHE A 358 8.17 -6.92 -17.63
N SER A 359 7.60 -5.82 -18.12
CA SER A 359 8.26 -4.91 -19.06
C SER A 359 8.76 -3.67 -18.33
N ARG A 360 7.84 -2.95 -17.69
CA ARG A 360 8.13 -1.72 -16.93
C ARG A 360 7.00 -1.37 -15.98
N ALA A 361 7.26 -0.54 -14.99
CA ALA A 361 6.19 0.12 -14.24
C ALA A 361 5.49 1.16 -15.13
N LEU A 362 4.17 1.29 -14.99
CA LEU A 362 3.43 2.35 -15.66
C LEU A 362 3.82 3.72 -15.07
N PRO A 363 3.91 4.76 -15.90
CA PRO A 363 4.23 6.10 -15.42
C PRO A 363 3.15 6.57 -14.44
N VAL A 364 3.56 6.91 -13.23
CA VAL A 364 2.70 7.57 -12.25
C VAL A 364 2.78 9.07 -12.53
N ALA A 365 1.64 9.70 -12.83
CA ALA A 365 1.58 11.13 -13.08
C ALA A 365 2.29 11.92 -11.97
N GLU A 366 3.19 12.82 -12.35
CA GLU A 366 3.90 13.67 -11.41
C GLU A 366 2.91 14.61 -10.70
N ILE A 367 2.85 14.51 -9.38
CA ILE A 367 2.12 15.48 -8.57
C ILE A 367 3.12 16.57 -8.20
N GLN A 368 2.81 17.82 -8.56
CA GLN A 368 3.65 18.97 -8.23
C GLN A 368 3.91 19.01 -6.71
N PRO A 369 5.14 19.27 -6.24
CA PRO A 369 5.49 19.28 -4.82
C PRO A 369 4.62 20.24 -3.98
N GLU A 370 4.25 21.38 -4.57
CA GLU A 370 3.43 22.44 -3.96
C GLU A 370 1.98 21.99 -3.75
N ASP A 371 1.51 21.03 -4.55
CA ASP A 371 0.15 20.51 -4.54
C ASP A 371 -0.06 19.36 -3.55
N MET A 372 1.00 18.82 -2.98
CA MET A 372 0.88 17.58 -2.22
C MET A 372 0.38 17.83 -0.80
N GLY A 373 0.84 18.87 -0.09
CA GLY A 373 0.71 18.88 1.39
C GLY A 373 1.33 17.65 2.07
N PHE A 374 1.93 16.74 1.29
CA PHE A 374 2.64 15.53 1.67
C PHE A 374 4.13 15.80 1.51
N ARG A 375 4.95 15.25 2.41
CA ARG A 375 6.40 15.53 2.51
C ARG A 375 7.27 14.86 1.43
N ARG A 376 6.72 14.34 0.32
CA ARG A 376 7.50 13.54 -0.65
C ARG A 376 7.45 14.10 -2.06
N SER A 377 8.59 14.64 -2.49
CA SER A 377 8.90 15.07 -3.87
C SER A 377 9.85 14.10 -4.61
N HIS A 378 10.45 13.11 -3.94
CA HIS A 378 11.52 12.28 -4.52
C HIS A 378 11.11 10.80 -4.76
N LEU A 379 11.85 10.13 -5.65
CA LEU A 379 11.72 8.70 -5.91
C LEU A 379 11.97 7.90 -4.62
N ALA A 380 11.29 6.77 -4.47
CA ALA A 380 11.36 5.95 -3.25
C ALA A 380 12.79 5.45 -2.96
N SER A 381 13.54 5.12 -4.01
CA SER A 381 14.96 4.72 -3.93
C SER A 381 15.85 5.80 -3.31
N VAL A 382 15.54 7.06 -3.60
CA VAL A 382 16.25 8.23 -3.07
C VAL A 382 15.91 8.44 -1.60
N ASP A 383 14.62 8.40 -1.26
CA ASP A 383 14.17 8.47 0.13
C ASP A 383 14.73 7.32 0.98
N MET A 384 14.86 6.11 0.41
CA MET A 384 15.47 4.95 1.07
C MET A 384 16.96 5.15 1.33
N ALA A 385 17.69 5.68 0.35
CA ALA A 385 19.12 5.95 0.50
C ALA A 385 19.36 6.95 1.63
N TRP A 386 18.58 8.05 1.66
CA TRP A 386 18.63 9.03 2.74
C TRP A 386 18.20 8.44 4.10
N ALA A 387 17.17 7.58 4.15
CA ALA A 387 16.72 6.95 5.39
C ALA A 387 17.71 5.90 5.93
N ALA A 388 18.37 5.14 5.06
CA ALA A 388 19.42 4.21 5.46
C ALA A 388 20.59 4.96 6.08
N LEU A 389 20.98 6.09 5.48
CA LEU A 389 22.00 6.96 6.07
C LEU A 389 21.53 7.59 7.40
N GLU A 390 20.28 8.01 7.51
CA GLU A 390 19.70 8.51 8.77
C GLU A 390 19.82 7.48 9.90
N TYR A 391 19.52 6.22 9.60
CA TYR A 391 19.62 5.11 10.54
C TYR A 391 21.07 4.87 10.97
N ALA A 392 21.97 4.71 9.99
CA ALA A 392 23.40 4.51 10.23
C ALA A 392 24.02 5.65 11.05
N LEU A 393 23.57 6.89 10.83
CA LEU A 393 24.00 8.05 11.62
C LEU A 393 23.53 7.97 13.08
N ALA A 394 22.28 7.58 13.32
CA ALA A 394 21.75 7.40 14.67
C ALA A 394 22.50 6.30 15.42
N GLU A 395 22.67 5.14 14.78
CA GLU A 395 23.37 3.99 15.34
C GLU A 395 24.85 4.29 15.61
N SER A 396 25.55 4.96 14.68
CA SER A 396 26.94 5.40 14.85
C SER A 396 27.12 6.34 16.03
N LEU A 397 26.12 7.17 16.34
CA LEU A 397 26.15 8.06 17.49
C LEU A 397 25.92 7.32 18.79
N ASP A 398 25.02 6.35 18.80
CA ASP A 398 24.71 5.55 20.00
C ASP A 398 25.86 4.60 20.35
N GLN A 399 26.41 3.91 19.35
CA GLN A 399 27.55 3.00 19.50
C GLN A 399 28.90 3.73 19.59
N LYS A 400 28.95 5.03 19.24
CA LYS A 400 30.18 5.81 19.08
C LYS A 400 31.15 5.23 18.03
N SER A 401 30.68 4.36 17.14
CA SER A 401 31.45 3.80 16.02
C SER A 401 31.17 4.59 14.73
N GLY A 402 31.97 4.36 13.69
CA GLY A 402 31.65 4.77 12.32
C GLY A 402 31.18 3.59 11.45
N GLU A 403 31.30 2.36 11.95
CA GLU A 403 31.03 1.12 11.20
C GLU A 403 29.63 1.07 10.58
N PRO A 404 28.52 1.49 11.25
CA PRO A 404 27.21 1.47 10.62
C PRO A 404 27.13 2.29 9.32
N ILE A 405 27.94 3.34 9.19
CA ILE A 405 28.03 4.14 7.96
C ILE A 405 28.90 3.43 6.91
N GLU A 406 29.95 2.73 7.32
CA GLU A 406 30.82 1.96 6.42
C GLU A 406 30.11 0.74 5.80
N GLU A 407 29.10 0.20 6.50
CA GLU A 407 28.32 -0.94 6.06
C GLU A 407 27.13 -0.55 5.15
N LEU A 408 26.99 0.72 4.79
CA LEU A 408 25.97 1.15 3.85
C LEU A 408 26.15 0.49 2.48
N ARG A 409 25.10 -0.21 2.03
CA ARG A 409 25.07 -0.86 0.69
C ARG A 409 25.28 0.12 -0.46
N ARG A 410 24.92 1.39 -0.28
CA ARG A 410 25.09 2.49 -1.25
C ARG A 410 26.38 3.22 -0.92
N MET A 411 27.49 2.79 -1.54
CA MET A 411 28.83 3.28 -1.22
C MET A 411 29.03 4.77 -1.49
N ASP A 412 28.25 5.33 -2.41
CA ASP A 412 28.14 6.75 -2.73
C ASP A 412 27.64 7.61 -1.55
N PHE A 413 26.91 7.03 -0.59
CA PHE A 413 26.45 7.72 0.62
C PHE A 413 27.47 7.73 1.76
N ILE A 414 28.48 6.86 1.73
CA ILE A 414 29.47 6.72 2.82
C ILE A 414 30.23 8.04 3.06
N PRO A 415 30.75 8.74 2.04
CA PRO A 415 31.46 10.00 2.26
C PRO A 415 30.58 11.07 2.91
N VAL A 416 29.35 11.24 2.40
CA VAL A 416 28.37 12.19 2.96
C VAL A 416 28.04 11.81 4.40
N GLY A 417 27.85 10.53 4.69
CA GLY A 417 27.59 10.02 6.03
C GLY A 417 28.69 10.31 7.03
N ARG A 418 29.96 10.09 6.65
CA ARG A 418 31.12 10.43 7.49
C ARG A 418 31.14 11.92 7.85
N ALA A 419 30.91 12.80 6.87
CA ALA A 419 30.86 14.24 7.09
C ALA A 419 29.70 14.64 8.03
N MET A 420 28.53 14.03 7.84
CA MET A 420 27.37 14.24 8.71
C MET A 420 27.59 13.75 10.14
N LEU A 421 28.25 12.60 10.32
CA LEU A 421 28.62 12.08 11.63
C LEU A 421 29.60 13.03 12.34
N GLY A 422 30.54 13.62 11.59
CA GLY A 422 31.43 14.68 12.07
C GLY A 422 30.65 15.87 12.63
N LEU A 423 29.69 16.39 11.86
CA LEU A 423 28.81 17.48 12.30
C LEU A 423 27.98 17.11 13.55
N ALA A 424 27.44 15.89 13.60
CA ALA A 424 26.64 15.42 14.74
C ALA A 424 27.46 15.22 16.02
N ARG A 425 28.69 14.72 15.90
CA ARG A 425 29.64 14.59 17.04
C ARG A 425 30.05 15.94 17.59
N LEU A 426 30.32 16.91 16.71
CA LEU A 426 30.55 18.29 17.10
C LEU A 426 29.37 18.81 17.93
N ALA A 427 28.15 18.59 17.47
CA ALA A 427 26.94 19.02 18.18
C ALA A 427 26.76 18.42 19.58
N ARG A 428 27.08 17.13 19.76
CA ARG A 428 26.96 16.45 21.06
C ARG A 428 28.06 16.82 22.05
N SER A 429 29.20 17.30 21.58
CA SER A 429 30.37 17.52 22.44
C SER A 429 30.19 18.63 23.50
N GLY A 430 29.16 19.48 23.38
CA GLY A 430 28.83 20.51 24.37
C GLY A 430 29.87 21.62 24.54
N ARG A 431 31.04 21.52 23.89
CA ARG A 431 32.11 22.53 23.91
C ARG A 431 31.66 23.78 23.15
N LEU A 432 32.28 24.92 23.44
CA LEU A 432 32.14 26.15 22.65
C LEU A 432 32.60 25.88 21.20
N LEU A 433 31.67 25.40 20.38
CA LEU A 433 31.88 25.16 18.96
C LEU A 433 32.18 26.49 18.28
N LYS A 434 33.39 26.62 17.75
CA LYS A 434 33.78 27.73 16.89
C LYS A 434 32.97 27.68 15.59
N ARG A 435 32.42 28.81 15.18
CA ARG A 435 31.66 28.99 13.93
C ARG A 435 32.36 28.33 12.73
N GLU A 436 33.66 28.58 12.58
CA GLU A 436 34.49 28.05 11.50
C GLU A 436 34.45 26.52 11.40
N ALA A 437 34.36 25.81 12.52
CA ALA A 437 34.28 24.35 12.52
C ALA A 437 32.93 23.83 11.99
N ILE A 438 31.83 24.55 12.30
CA ILE A 438 30.50 24.22 11.79
C ILE A 438 30.44 24.52 10.29
N GLU A 439 30.92 25.69 9.86
CA GLU A 439 30.95 26.06 8.44
C GLU A 439 31.80 25.10 7.61
N THR A 440 32.97 24.71 8.11
CA THR A 440 33.86 23.74 7.45
C THR A 440 33.14 22.41 7.22
N GLN A 441 32.43 21.91 8.23
CA GLN A 441 31.67 20.67 8.09
C GLN A 441 30.49 20.80 7.13
N LEU A 442 29.74 21.91 7.19
CA LEU A 442 28.64 22.15 6.25
C LEU A 442 29.13 22.26 4.80
N ARG A 443 30.27 22.93 4.56
CA ARG A 443 30.89 23.00 3.23
C ARG A 443 31.36 21.63 2.75
N SER A 444 31.91 20.80 3.65
CA SER A 444 32.29 19.41 3.36
C SER A 444 31.07 18.57 2.95
N ILE A 445 29.97 18.66 3.72
CA ILE A 445 28.71 17.97 3.38
C ILE A 445 28.19 18.47 2.03
N ARG A 446 28.20 19.78 1.76
CA ARG A 446 27.77 20.35 0.48
C ARG A 446 28.58 19.80 -0.70
N TYR A 447 29.90 19.77 -0.54
CA TYR A 447 30.80 19.28 -1.58
C TYR A 447 30.52 17.81 -1.90
N LEU A 448 30.46 16.95 -0.87
CA LEU A 448 30.21 15.52 -1.05
C LEU A 448 28.78 15.22 -1.53
N GLN A 449 27.79 16.00 -1.09
CA GLN A 449 26.42 15.86 -1.58
C GLN A 449 26.31 16.27 -3.06
N SER A 450 27.10 17.25 -3.53
CA SER A 450 27.04 17.66 -4.94
C SER A 450 27.39 16.54 -5.91
N GLU A 451 28.21 15.57 -5.48
CA GLU A 451 28.58 14.38 -6.27
C GLU A 451 27.41 13.41 -6.45
N ILE A 452 26.45 13.40 -5.51
CA ILE A 452 25.25 12.53 -5.55
C ILE A 452 23.96 13.32 -5.82
N ALA A 453 24.04 14.64 -6.01
CA ALA A 453 22.89 15.54 -6.08
C ALA A 453 21.96 15.28 -7.28
N MET A 454 22.53 14.89 -8.42
CA MET A 454 21.76 14.62 -9.65
C MET A 454 20.83 13.42 -9.50
N GLU A 455 21.25 12.40 -8.75
CA GLU A 455 20.48 11.17 -8.57
C GLU A 455 19.61 11.22 -7.31
N TYR A 456 20.07 11.91 -6.25
CA TYR A 456 19.46 11.83 -4.91
C TYR A 456 18.91 13.16 -4.37
N GLY A 457 19.09 14.26 -5.08
CA GLY A 457 18.68 15.59 -4.61
C GLY A 457 19.50 16.10 -3.42
N ARG A 458 18.96 17.09 -2.72
CA ARG A 458 19.58 17.74 -1.55
C ARG A 458 19.41 16.90 -0.28
N VAL A 459 20.31 17.12 0.69
CA VAL A 459 20.28 16.40 1.98
C VAL A 459 19.00 16.79 2.75
N PRO A 460 18.13 15.87 3.18
CA PRO A 460 16.94 16.25 3.94
C PRO A 460 17.28 16.80 5.34
N TRP A 461 16.78 17.97 5.77
CA TRP A 461 17.07 18.53 7.12
C TRP A 461 16.82 17.54 8.27
N ARG A 462 15.82 16.66 8.10
CA ARG A 462 15.43 15.64 9.09
C ARG A 462 16.56 14.66 9.43
N ILE A 463 17.50 14.42 8.52
CA ILE A 463 18.58 13.44 8.68
C ILE A 463 19.58 13.84 9.77
N LEU A 464 19.57 15.11 10.18
CA LEU A 464 20.32 15.54 11.35
C LEU A 464 19.69 15.00 12.65
N PRO A 465 20.49 14.37 13.53
CA PRO A 465 20.04 13.95 14.85
C PRO A 465 19.45 15.11 15.66
N ALA A 466 18.47 14.80 16.53
CA ALA A 466 17.79 15.81 17.34
C ALA A 466 18.73 16.75 18.14
N PRO A 467 19.86 16.28 18.72
CA PRO A 467 20.83 17.18 19.36
C PRO A 467 21.46 18.20 18.40
N ALA A 468 21.76 17.80 17.17
CA ALA A 468 22.31 18.69 16.15
C ALA A 468 21.28 19.72 15.68
N ARG A 469 20.04 19.29 15.39
CA ARG A 469 18.95 20.21 15.05
C ARG A 469 18.67 21.20 16.18
N SER A 470 18.66 20.72 17.42
CA SER A 470 18.44 21.56 18.61
C SER A 470 19.55 22.60 18.80
N MET A 471 20.79 22.28 18.43
CA MET A 471 21.90 23.23 18.49
C MET A 471 21.65 24.43 17.57
N PHE A 472 21.28 24.19 16.31
CA PHE A 472 20.98 25.25 15.36
C PHE A 472 19.76 26.08 15.79
N LEU A 473 18.70 25.43 16.27
CA LEU A 473 17.50 26.12 16.78
C LEU A 473 17.80 27.00 18.01
N LYS A 474 18.65 26.53 18.93
CA LYS A 474 19.00 27.28 20.15
C LYS A 474 19.99 28.42 19.90
N ARG A 475 20.96 28.23 19.00
CA ARG A 475 22.02 29.22 18.76
C ARG A 475 21.62 30.32 17.79
N ARG A 476 20.52 30.16 17.04
CA ARG A 476 20.04 31.07 16.00
C ARG A 476 21.17 31.46 15.02
N PRO A 477 21.39 30.69 13.94
CA PRO A 477 22.48 30.95 13.00
C PRO A 477 22.38 32.38 12.47
N ASP A 478 23.52 33.03 12.24
CA ASP A 478 23.56 34.29 11.52
C ASP A 478 23.18 34.07 10.05
N THR A 479 22.92 35.16 9.32
CA THR A 479 22.43 35.10 7.93
C THR A 479 23.32 34.25 7.03
N GLY A 480 24.64 34.37 7.16
CA GLY A 480 25.60 33.59 6.35
C GLY A 480 25.59 32.10 6.66
N LEU A 481 25.43 31.71 7.93
CA LEU A 481 25.30 30.30 8.30
C LEU A 481 23.93 29.74 7.89
N LEU A 482 22.86 30.54 7.97
CA LEU A 482 21.52 30.13 7.53
C LEU A 482 21.46 29.87 6.03
N GLU A 483 22.06 30.74 5.21
CA GLU A 483 22.21 30.54 3.76
C GLU A 483 22.95 29.23 3.45
N LEU A 484 24.05 28.96 4.16
CA LEU A 484 24.80 27.72 3.99
C LEU A 484 23.96 26.49 4.38
N LEU A 485 23.12 26.58 5.41
CA LEU A 485 22.18 25.52 5.77
C LEU A 485 21.13 25.28 4.69
N HIS A 486 20.56 26.32 4.08
CA HIS A 486 19.62 26.20 2.97
C HIS A 486 20.25 25.66 1.67
N GLN A 487 21.55 25.88 1.49
CA GLN A 487 22.30 25.30 0.37
C GLN A 487 22.57 23.81 0.55
N VAL A 488 22.82 23.37 1.79
CA VAL A 488 23.11 21.97 2.11
C VAL A 488 21.84 21.14 2.26
N PHE A 489 20.86 21.69 2.98
CA PHE A 489 19.70 20.95 3.43
C PHE A 489 18.40 21.40 2.76
N ASP A 490 17.56 20.42 2.45
CA ASP A 490 16.18 20.63 2.05
C ASP A 490 15.24 20.62 3.26
N GLY A 491 14.25 21.53 3.29
CA GLY A 491 13.28 21.60 4.39
C GLY A 491 13.83 22.17 5.71
N VAL A 492 14.80 23.09 5.64
CA VAL A 492 15.29 23.86 6.81
C VAL A 492 14.13 24.67 7.41
N PRO A 493 13.88 24.60 8.73
CA PRO A 493 12.76 25.30 9.37
C PRO A 493 12.84 26.82 9.24
N GLU A 494 11.73 27.46 8.86
CA GLU A 494 11.60 28.93 8.77
C GLU A 494 11.87 29.63 10.11
N ALA A 495 11.56 28.97 11.23
CA ALA A 495 11.84 29.45 12.59
C ALA A 495 13.34 29.73 12.87
N LEU A 496 14.25 29.30 12.00
CA LEU A 496 15.67 29.66 12.06
C LEU A 496 15.97 31.06 11.45
N GLY A 497 15.07 31.59 10.63
CA GLY A 497 15.21 32.87 9.91
C GLY A 497 14.39 34.04 10.49
N GLU A 498 13.51 33.79 11.47
CA GLU A 498 12.78 34.85 12.18
C GLU A 498 13.75 35.66 13.06
N THR A 499 14.36 36.69 12.45
CA THR A 499 14.93 37.81 13.17
C THR A 499 13.79 38.58 13.84
N ALA A 500 14.02 39.07 15.06
CA ALA A 500 13.06 39.91 15.77
C ALA A 500 12.91 41.25 15.03
N SER A 501 12.07 41.29 13.99
CA SER A 501 11.67 42.51 13.30
C SER A 501 10.45 43.11 14.00
N GLU A 502 10.50 43.30 15.32
CA GLU A 502 9.56 44.10 16.11
C GLU A 502 10.27 44.65 17.34
N SER A 503 11.06 45.71 17.15
CA SER A 503 11.29 46.75 18.17
C SER A 503 11.93 47.98 17.51
N SER A 504 11.17 48.65 16.66
CA SER A 504 11.36 50.09 16.46
C SER A 504 10.24 50.80 17.21
N PRO A 505 10.53 51.56 18.30
CA PRO A 505 9.56 52.44 18.90
C PRO A 505 9.43 53.67 18.00
N SER A 506 8.51 53.62 17.04
CA SER A 506 8.01 54.81 16.36
C SER A 506 7.03 55.52 17.29
N HIS A 507 7.54 56.25 18.28
CA HIS A 507 6.82 57.40 18.83
C HIS A 507 7.03 58.57 17.87
N ALA A 508 6.02 58.82 17.02
CA ALA A 508 5.81 60.15 16.45
C ALA A 508 4.69 60.81 17.26
N ALA A 509 5.05 61.91 17.90
CA ALA A 509 4.13 62.98 18.29
C ALA A 509 3.94 63.92 17.10
#